data_AF-A0A523CFB8-F1
#
_entry.id   AF-A0A523CFB8-F1
#
_cell.length_a   1.000
_cell.length_b   1.000
_cell.length_c   1.000
_cell.angle_alpha   90.00
_cell.angle_beta   90.00
_cell.angle_gamma   90.00
#
_symmetry.space_group_name_H-M   'P 1'
#
loop_
_entity.id
_entity.type
_entity.pdbx_description
1 polymer ?
#
loop_
_entity_poly.entity_id
_entity_poly.type
_entity_poly.pdbx_seq_one_letter_code
_entity_poly.pdbx_strand_id
1 'polypeptide(L)'
;MARAGFCTSCGANVYLTPDGGCPAGHGTGCIENIYEAPEPVAVPAAPKSKNTLLIVAIVLALSLPACALVIGITTAISIPVFSSAKDSAEEQTCFANQRVIEGAAQQSAADDGEFPSRIGELLDDGYISEVPTCPSGGEYIYSASDATAECTIHGRYADSEVPAY
;
A
#
# COMPACT_ATOMS: atom_id res chain seq x y z
N MET A 1 -33.50 -44.14 -24.80
CA MET A 1 -32.68 -43.54 -23.72
C MET A 1 -31.35 -43.15 -24.32
N ALA A 2 -30.90 -41.92 -24.11
CA ALA A 2 -29.59 -41.47 -24.55
C ALA A 2 -28.56 -41.74 -23.44
N ARG A 3 -27.28 -41.80 -23.80
CA ARG A 3 -26.19 -41.87 -22.81
C ARG A 3 -25.59 -40.48 -22.67
N ALA A 4 -25.31 -40.06 -21.45
CA ALA A 4 -24.62 -38.81 -21.15
C ALA A 4 -23.44 -39.08 -20.21
N GLY A 5 -22.44 -38.21 -20.23
CA GLY A 5 -21.26 -38.31 -19.37
C GLY A 5 -20.51 -36.99 -19.30
N PHE A 6 -19.55 -36.90 -18.39
CA PHE A 6 -18.68 -35.75 -18.26
C PHE A 6 -17.49 -35.88 -19.22
N CYS A 7 -17.32 -34.94 -20.14
CA CYS A 7 -16.17 -34.90 -21.02
C CYS A 7 -15.05 -34.06 -20.40
N THR A 8 -13.97 -34.68 -19.96
CA THR A 8 -12.85 -34.00 -19.28
C THR A 8 -12.11 -33.02 -20.21
N SER A 9 -12.11 -33.28 -21.52
CA SER A 9 -11.56 -32.35 -22.52
C SER A 9 -12.45 -31.12 -22.77
N CYS A 10 -13.76 -31.22 -22.57
CA CYS A 10 -14.69 -30.11 -22.72
C CYS A 10 -14.97 -29.38 -21.39
N GLY A 11 -14.74 -30.03 -20.25
CA GLY A 11 -15.11 -29.53 -18.93
C GLY A 11 -16.63 -29.46 -18.71
N ALA A 12 -17.42 -30.25 -19.44
CA ALA A 12 -18.88 -30.18 -19.41
C ALA A 12 -19.54 -31.56 -19.54
N ASN A 13 -20.76 -31.66 -19.01
CA ASN A 13 -21.63 -32.82 -19.24
C ASN A 13 -22.20 -32.77 -20.66
N VAL A 14 -22.03 -33.85 -21.40
CA VAL A 14 -22.44 -33.97 -22.80
C VAL A 14 -23.23 -35.25 -23.03
N TYR A 15 -24.14 -35.21 -23.98
CA TYR A 15 -24.73 -36.42 -24.54
C TYR A 15 -23.71 -37.09 -25.46
N LEU A 16 -23.56 -38.40 -25.34
CA LEU A 16 -22.57 -39.16 -26.09
C LEU A 16 -23.07 -39.45 -27.51
N THR A 17 -22.15 -39.45 -28.47
CA THR A 17 -22.42 -39.94 -29.83
C THR A 17 -22.70 -41.45 -29.82
N PRO A 18 -23.24 -42.03 -30.90
CA PRO A 18 -23.41 -43.49 -31.01
C PRO A 18 -22.11 -44.26 -30.76
N ASP A 19 -20.97 -43.68 -31.13
CA ASP A 19 -19.63 -44.23 -30.91
C ASP A 19 -19.11 -44.06 -29.46
N GLY A 20 -19.92 -43.48 -28.57
CA GLY A 20 -19.61 -43.25 -27.16
C GLY A 20 -18.71 -42.04 -26.89
N GLY A 21 -18.41 -41.23 -27.91
CA GLY A 21 -17.56 -40.05 -27.82
C GLY A 21 -18.32 -38.76 -27.53
N CYS A 22 -17.58 -37.67 -27.33
CA CYS A 22 -18.15 -36.33 -27.22
C CYS A 22 -18.58 -35.81 -28.61
N PRO A 23 -19.72 -35.11 -28.75
CA PRO A 23 -20.12 -34.46 -30.00
C PRO A 23 -19.11 -33.46 -30.55
N ALA A 24 -18.21 -32.96 -29.69
CA ALA A 24 -17.10 -32.08 -30.08
C ALA A 24 -15.93 -32.82 -30.77
N GLY A 25 -16.04 -34.13 -31.01
CA GLY A 25 -15.02 -34.94 -31.69
C GLY A 25 -13.99 -35.58 -30.78
N HIS A 26 -14.19 -35.53 -29.45
CA HIS A 26 -13.30 -36.21 -28.50
C HIS A 26 -13.70 -37.68 -28.34
N GLY A 27 -12.70 -38.55 -28.33
CA GLY A 27 -12.88 -40.00 -28.21
C GLY A 27 -13.40 -40.43 -26.84
N THR A 28 -13.70 -41.71 -26.70
CA THR A 28 -14.27 -42.29 -25.47
C THR A 28 -13.35 -42.23 -24.25
N GLY A 29 -12.03 -42.06 -24.45
CA GLY A 29 -11.04 -41.99 -23.38
C GLY A 29 -11.10 -40.74 -22.50
N CYS A 30 -11.88 -39.71 -22.89
CA CYS A 30 -12.07 -38.50 -22.08
C CYS A 30 -13.48 -38.42 -21.46
N ILE A 31 -14.26 -39.49 -21.53
CA ILE A 31 -15.63 -39.54 -21.00
C ILE A 31 -15.62 -40.26 -19.66
N GLU A 32 -16.04 -39.56 -18.62
CA GLU A 32 -16.17 -40.09 -17.26
C GLU A 32 -17.64 -40.04 -16.80
N ASN A 33 -17.96 -40.86 -15.78
CA ASN A 33 -19.27 -40.88 -15.12
C ASN A 33 -20.44 -41.02 -16.10
N ILE A 34 -20.41 -42.04 -16.96
CA ILE A 34 -21.47 -42.27 -17.95
C ILE A 34 -22.76 -42.71 -17.25
N TYR A 35 -23.84 -41.98 -17.48
CA TYR A 35 -25.18 -42.28 -16.98
C TYR A 35 -26.19 -42.31 -18.12
N GLU A 36 -27.30 -43.01 -17.89
CA GLU A 36 -28.41 -43.06 -18.81
C GLU A 36 -29.31 -41.85 -18.60
N ALA A 37 -29.54 -41.10 -19.68
CA ALA A 37 -30.30 -39.86 -19.67
C ALA A 37 -31.54 -40.01 -20.57
N PRO A 38 -32.65 -39.33 -20.24
CA PRO A 38 -33.72 -39.17 -21.21
C PRO A 38 -33.17 -38.51 -22.48
N GLU A 39 -33.75 -38.83 -23.63
CA GLU A 39 -33.35 -38.20 -24.89
C GLU A 39 -33.38 -36.67 -24.75
N PRO A 40 -32.41 -35.95 -25.34
CA PRO A 40 -32.33 -34.51 -25.23
C PRO A 40 -33.63 -33.92 -25.75
N VAL A 41 -34.51 -33.55 -24.82
CA VAL A 41 -35.67 -32.73 -25.13
C VAL A 41 -35.08 -31.45 -25.70
N ALA A 42 -35.54 -31.00 -26.86
CA ALA A 42 -35.09 -29.75 -27.45
C ALA A 42 -35.43 -28.61 -26.47
N VAL A 43 -34.53 -28.34 -25.53
CA VAL A 43 -34.68 -27.23 -24.61
C VAL A 43 -34.40 -25.99 -25.45
N PRO A 44 -35.37 -25.08 -25.60
CA PRO A 44 -35.12 -23.85 -26.34
C PRO A 44 -33.88 -23.17 -25.73
N ALA A 45 -32.92 -22.84 -26.60
CA ALA A 45 -31.68 -22.20 -26.19
C ALA A 45 -31.97 -20.98 -25.30
N ALA A 46 -31.24 -20.84 -24.19
CA ALA A 46 -31.43 -19.78 -23.22
C ALA A 46 -31.48 -18.40 -23.93
N PRO A 47 -32.48 -17.55 -23.65
CA PRO A 47 -32.61 -16.26 -24.33
C PRO A 47 -31.44 -15.34 -23.95
N LYS A 48 -30.56 -15.01 -24.91
CA LYS A 48 -29.58 -13.93 -24.77
C LYS A 48 -30.33 -12.60 -24.71
N SER A 49 -30.50 -12.00 -23.53
CA SER A 49 -31.26 -10.76 -23.39
C SER A 49 -30.49 -9.59 -24.01
N LYS A 50 -31.15 -8.85 -24.92
CA LYS A 50 -30.54 -7.77 -25.71
C LYS A 50 -30.31 -6.48 -24.91
N ASN A 51 -30.69 -6.45 -23.62
CA ASN A 51 -30.70 -5.25 -22.78
C ASN A 51 -29.50 -5.16 -21.84
N THR A 52 -28.62 -6.18 -21.81
CA THR A 52 -27.42 -6.19 -20.95
C THR A 52 -26.51 -5.00 -21.24
N LEU A 53 -26.37 -4.59 -22.51
CA LEU A 53 -25.56 -3.43 -22.90
C LEU A 53 -26.12 -2.12 -22.30
N LEU A 54 -27.45 -1.99 -22.27
CA LEU A 54 -28.15 -0.80 -21.80
C LEU A 54 -28.05 -0.68 -20.27
N ILE A 55 -28.15 -1.80 -19.56
CA ILE A 55 -27.97 -1.84 -18.10
C ILE A 55 -26.53 -1.47 -17.72
N VAL A 56 -25.52 -2.02 -18.41
CA VAL A 56 -24.11 -1.69 -18.16
C VAL A 56 -23.84 -0.21 -18.42
N ALA A 57 -24.39 0.35 -19.50
CA ALA A 57 -24.23 1.78 -19.82
C ALA A 57 -24.85 2.69 -18.75
N ILE A 58 -26.06 2.36 -18.26
CA ILE A 58 -26.72 3.12 -17.18
C ILE A 58 -25.93 3.02 -15.87
N VAL A 59 -25.48 1.82 -15.50
CA VAL A 59 -24.70 1.63 -14.27
C VAL A 59 -23.39 2.43 -14.32
N LEU A 60 -22.69 2.43 -15.45
CA LEU A 60 -21.46 3.20 -15.61
C LEU A 60 -21.73 4.72 -15.58
N ALA A 61 -22.79 5.18 -16.25
CA ALA A 61 -23.15 6.60 -16.29
C ALA A 61 -23.58 7.15 -14.91
N LEU A 62 -24.11 6.31 -14.03
CA LEU A 62 -24.54 6.71 -12.69
C LEU A 62 -23.44 6.56 -11.64
N SER A 63 -22.68 5.45 -11.67
CA SER A 63 -21.73 5.13 -10.60
C SER A 63 -20.39 5.86 -10.73
N LEU A 64 -19.84 5.99 -11.94
CA LEU A 64 -18.54 6.64 -12.14
C LEU A 64 -18.53 8.12 -11.71
N PRO A 65 -19.45 9.00 -12.16
CA PRO A 65 -19.43 10.40 -11.75
C PRO A 65 -19.74 10.59 -10.26
N ALA A 66 -20.61 9.74 -9.68
CA ALA A 66 -20.89 9.77 -8.25
C ALA A 66 -19.64 9.42 -7.41
N CYS A 67 -18.92 8.37 -7.78
CA CYS A 67 -17.65 8.02 -7.13
C CYS A 67 -16.60 9.12 -7.30
N ALA A 68 -16.46 9.67 -8.51
CA ALA A 68 -15.50 10.74 -8.79
C ALA A 68 -15.78 12.01 -7.94
N LEU A 69 -17.06 12.36 -7.75
CA LEU A 69 -17.46 13.48 -6.90
C LEU A 69 -17.03 13.29 -5.44
N VAL A 70 -17.30 12.11 -4.86
CA VAL A 70 -16.94 11.81 -3.46
C VAL A 70 -15.43 11.79 -3.28
N ILE A 71 -14.70 11.18 -4.21
CA ILE A 71 -13.23 11.16 -4.19
C ILE A 71 -12.67 12.59 -4.32
N GLY A 72 -13.24 13.42 -5.20
CA GLY A 72 -12.81 14.81 -5.37
C GLY A 72 -12.95 15.65 -4.10
N ILE A 73 -14.09 15.55 -3.41
CA ILE A 73 -14.34 16.30 -2.17
C ILE A 73 -13.39 15.87 -1.05
N THR A 74 -13.20 14.57 -0.88
CA THR A 74 -12.33 14.04 0.19
C THR A 74 -10.87 14.40 -0.05
N THR A 75 -10.36 14.18 -1.28
CA THR A 75 -8.97 14.53 -1.63
C THR A 75 -8.69 16.03 -1.48
N ALA A 76 -9.63 16.91 -1.83
CA ALA A 76 -9.47 18.36 -1.67
C ALA A 76 -9.21 18.78 -0.21
N ILE A 77 -9.85 18.11 0.76
CA ILE A 77 -9.67 18.39 2.19
C ILE A 77 -8.42 17.68 2.73
N SER A 78 -8.17 16.45 2.27
CA SER A 78 -7.08 15.61 2.81
C SER A 78 -5.67 16.07 2.40
N ILE A 79 -5.47 16.56 1.17
CA ILE A 79 -4.14 16.97 0.68
C ILE A 79 -3.51 18.10 1.53
N PRO A 80 -4.18 19.24 1.80
CA PRO A 80 -3.56 20.33 2.56
C PRO A 80 -3.24 19.92 3.99
N VAL A 81 -4.13 19.16 4.64
CA VAL A 81 -3.92 18.67 6.01
C VAL A 81 -2.76 17.68 6.08
N PHE A 82 -2.63 16.79 5.09
CA PHE A 82 -1.52 15.84 5.06
C PHE A 82 -0.17 16.54 4.85
N SER A 83 -0.11 17.58 4.01
CA SER A 83 1.11 18.37 3.80
C SER A 83 1.55 19.05 5.09
N SER A 84 0.66 19.80 5.75
CA SER A 84 1.03 20.50 6.98
C SER A 84 1.36 19.54 8.13
N ALA A 85 0.65 18.41 8.23
CA ALA A 85 0.96 17.37 9.20
C ALA A 85 2.33 16.74 8.95
N LYS A 86 2.70 16.55 7.68
CA LYS A 86 4.02 16.06 7.30
C LYS A 86 5.11 17.07 7.68
N ASP A 87 4.96 18.33 7.31
CA ASP A 87 5.94 19.39 7.61
C ASP A 87 6.15 19.51 9.13
N SER A 88 5.07 19.49 9.91
CA SER A 88 5.17 19.50 11.37
C SER A 88 5.85 18.24 11.93
N ALA A 89 5.54 17.05 11.41
CA ALA A 89 6.20 15.82 11.85
C ALA A 89 7.70 15.81 11.54
N GLU A 90 8.10 16.35 10.40
CA GLU A 90 9.50 16.51 10.01
C GLU A 90 10.24 17.48 10.96
N GLU A 91 9.64 18.62 11.28
CA GLU A 91 10.17 19.58 12.26
C GLU A 91 10.31 18.96 13.66
N GLN A 92 9.28 18.29 14.15
CA GLN A 92 9.30 17.64 15.47
C GLN A 92 10.37 16.55 15.57
N THR A 93 10.53 15.76 14.51
CA THR A 93 11.60 14.76 14.42
C THR A 93 12.96 15.43 14.40
N CYS A 94 13.10 16.53 13.67
CA CYS A 94 14.33 17.32 13.64
C CYS A 94 14.71 17.82 15.04
N PHE A 95 13.76 18.34 15.80
CA PHE A 95 13.96 18.80 17.18
C PHE A 95 14.25 17.65 18.15
N ALA A 96 13.63 16.49 17.98
CA ALA A 96 13.97 15.30 18.75
C ALA A 96 15.43 14.87 18.50
N ASN A 97 15.88 14.87 17.24
CA ASN A 97 17.27 14.57 16.89
C ASN A 97 18.25 15.56 17.53
N GLN A 98 17.94 16.86 17.54
CA GLN A 98 18.77 17.86 18.25
C GLN A 98 18.92 17.49 19.72
N ARG A 99 17.81 17.17 20.41
CA ARG A 99 17.84 16.75 21.82
C ARG A 99 18.66 15.48 22.05
N VAL A 100 18.64 14.53 21.11
CA VAL A 100 19.48 13.32 21.17
C VAL A 100 20.97 13.71 21.07
N ILE A 101 21.33 14.58 20.13
CA ILE A 101 22.72 15.04 19.96
C ILE A 101 23.19 15.81 21.21
N GLU A 102 22.40 16.77 21.69
CA GLU A 102 22.75 17.56 22.88
C GLU A 102 22.82 16.68 24.14
N GLY A 103 21.89 15.73 24.30
CA GLY A 103 21.91 14.78 25.41
C GLY A 103 23.11 13.84 25.37
N ALA A 104 23.49 13.34 24.19
CA ALA A 104 24.69 12.54 24.01
C ALA A 104 25.97 13.35 24.30
N ALA A 105 26.03 14.61 23.88
CA ALA A 105 27.13 15.51 24.23
C ALA A 105 27.24 15.77 25.73
N GLN A 106 26.12 15.94 26.41
CA GLN A 106 26.09 16.08 27.88
C GLN A 106 26.57 14.79 28.56
N GLN A 107 26.18 13.62 28.05
CA GLN A 107 26.63 12.34 28.59
C GLN A 107 28.14 12.13 28.38
N SER A 108 28.66 12.42 27.19
CA SER A 108 30.10 12.39 26.90
C SER A 108 30.88 13.32 27.83
N ALA A 109 30.43 14.57 27.99
CA ALA A 109 31.08 15.50 28.90
C ALA A 109 30.99 15.11 30.38
N ALA A 110 29.94 14.37 30.79
CA ALA A 110 29.83 13.86 32.14
C ALA A 110 30.87 12.76 32.43
N ASP A 111 31.25 11.97 31.42
CA ASP A 111 32.21 10.88 31.53
C ASP A 111 33.66 11.38 31.34
N ASP A 112 33.90 12.21 30.32
CA ASP A 112 35.24 12.64 29.89
C ASP A 112 35.66 14.02 30.44
N GLY A 113 34.70 14.80 30.96
CA GLY A 113 34.94 16.12 31.54
C GLY A 113 35.02 17.28 30.53
N GLU A 114 34.88 17.00 29.24
CA GLU A 114 34.90 17.98 28.15
C GLU A 114 33.80 17.67 27.12
N PHE A 115 33.23 18.70 26.48
CA PHE A 115 32.29 18.49 25.38
C PHE A 115 33.01 18.03 24.11
N PRO A 116 32.40 17.12 23.32
CA PRO A 116 32.97 16.72 22.04
C PRO A 116 33.14 17.93 21.11
N SER A 117 34.13 17.90 20.23
CA SER A 117 34.38 19.01 19.29
C SER A 117 33.45 18.97 18.07
N ARG A 118 32.91 17.78 17.75
CA ARG A 118 32.02 17.52 16.61
C ARG A 118 31.09 16.34 16.90
N ILE A 119 29.92 16.32 16.25
CA ILE A 119 28.93 15.22 16.39
C ILE A 119 29.54 13.84 16.08
N GLY A 120 30.51 13.77 15.17
CA GLY A 120 31.16 12.50 14.82
C GLY A 120 31.85 11.80 16.00
N GLU A 121 32.36 12.56 16.97
CA GLU A 121 32.99 11.97 18.18
C GLU A 121 31.96 11.21 19.02
N LEU A 122 30.72 11.69 19.09
CA LEU A 122 29.64 10.98 19.78
C LEU A 122 29.37 9.59 19.18
N LEU A 123 29.54 9.45 17.87
CA LEU A 123 29.40 8.17 17.20
C LEU A 123 30.63 7.29 17.44
N ASP A 124 31.83 7.87 17.29
CA ASP A 124 33.11 7.18 17.45
C ASP A 124 33.26 6.60 18.88
N ASP A 125 32.81 7.35 19.89
CA ASP A 125 32.86 6.99 21.32
C ASP A 125 31.61 6.20 21.78
N GLY A 126 30.63 6.01 20.90
CA GLY A 126 29.48 5.13 21.13
C GLY A 126 28.33 5.72 21.95
N TYR A 127 28.30 7.05 22.12
CA TYR A 127 27.18 7.77 22.75
C TYR A 127 25.93 7.82 21.86
N ILE A 128 26.10 7.71 20.55
CA ILE A 128 25.02 7.53 19.57
C ILE A 128 25.35 6.37 18.63
N SER A 129 24.33 5.66 18.16
CA SER A 129 24.52 4.55 17.22
C SER A 129 24.67 5.00 15.75
N GLU A 130 24.17 6.18 15.43
CA GLU A 130 24.22 6.81 14.11
C GLU A 130 24.10 8.33 14.27
N VAL A 131 24.68 9.10 13.34
CA VAL A 131 24.46 10.55 13.26
C VAL A 131 23.07 10.81 12.67
N PRO A 132 22.13 11.41 13.43
CA PRO A 132 20.79 11.64 12.93
C PRO A 132 20.78 12.55 11.69
N THR A 133 19.88 12.27 10.75
CA THR A 133 19.64 13.12 9.58
C THR A 133 18.34 13.91 9.73
N CYS A 134 18.33 15.16 9.30
CA CYS A 134 17.08 15.92 9.23
C CYS A 134 16.19 15.34 8.11
N PRO A 135 14.90 15.02 8.39
CA PRO A 135 14.02 14.42 7.39
C PRO A 135 13.75 15.35 6.19
N SER A 136 13.87 16.67 6.36
CA SER A 136 13.75 17.65 5.28
C SER A 136 15.07 17.91 4.54
N GLY A 137 16.14 17.16 4.85
CA GLY A 137 17.44 17.24 4.18
C GLY A 137 18.40 18.31 4.74
N GLY A 138 18.12 18.84 5.93
CA GLY A 138 18.99 19.80 6.62
C GLY A 138 20.21 19.15 7.28
N GLU A 139 21.20 19.98 7.60
CA GLU A 139 22.41 19.57 8.33
C GLU A 139 22.33 20.06 9.78
N TYR A 140 22.94 19.30 10.70
CA TYR A 140 23.09 19.70 12.10
C TYR A 140 24.44 20.37 12.31
N ILE A 141 24.41 21.63 12.69
CA ILE A 141 25.57 22.41 13.11
C ILE A 141 25.67 22.29 14.63
N TYR A 142 26.81 21.82 15.11
CA TYR A 142 27.06 21.60 16.52
C TYR A 142 28.03 22.64 17.08
N SER A 143 27.72 23.17 18.27
CA SER A 143 28.59 24.07 19.02
C SER A 143 29.10 23.41 20.30
N ALA A 144 30.41 23.18 20.36
CA ALA A 144 31.06 22.58 21.52
C ALA A 144 31.09 23.51 22.75
N SER A 145 30.95 24.83 22.58
CA SER A 145 30.96 25.79 23.69
C SER A 145 29.81 25.58 24.66
N ASP A 146 28.63 25.24 24.12
CA ASP A 146 27.38 25.18 24.87
C ASP A 146 26.67 23.82 24.71
N ALA A 147 27.33 22.88 24.03
CA ALA A 147 26.82 21.56 23.67
C ALA A 147 25.47 21.59 22.95
N THR A 148 25.31 22.53 22.01
CA THR A 148 24.05 22.78 21.31
C THR A 148 24.09 22.28 19.88
N ALA A 149 22.94 21.84 19.37
CA ALA A 149 22.77 21.42 17.99
C ALA A 149 21.66 22.25 17.31
N GLU A 150 21.98 22.83 16.15
CA GLU A 150 21.06 23.62 15.35
C GLU A 150 20.90 23.00 13.96
N CYS A 151 19.68 22.99 13.42
CA CYS A 151 19.44 22.54 12.06
C CYS A 151 19.40 23.71 11.07
N THR A 152 20.04 23.57 9.91
CA THR A 152 20.03 24.59 8.86
C THR A 152 18.65 24.89 8.25
N ILE A 153 17.66 24.00 8.45
CA ILE A 153 16.29 24.17 7.92
C ILE A 153 15.31 24.63 9.01
N HIS A 154 15.33 23.99 10.18
CA HIS A 154 14.35 24.23 11.24
C HIS A 154 14.88 25.10 12.40
N GLY A 155 16.14 25.53 12.33
CA GLY A 155 16.79 26.22 13.43
C GLY A 155 16.95 25.34 14.66
N ARG A 156 17.03 25.98 15.83
CA ARG A 156 17.19 25.32 17.13
C ARG A 156 15.85 25.12 17.84
N TYR A 157 15.63 23.94 18.40
CA TYR A 157 14.38 23.61 19.08
C TYR A 157 14.06 24.53 20.28
N ALA A 158 15.09 25.04 20.97
CA ALA A 158 14.94 25.88 22.16
C ALA A 158 14.40 27.30 21.85
N ASP A 159 14.60 27.77 20.61
CA ASP A 159 14.15 29.08 20.16
C ASP A 159 12.77 29.01 19.49
N SER A 160 12.28 27.79 19.22
CA SER A 160 10.95 27.58 18.68
C SER A 160 9.89 27.86 19.75
N GLU A 161 8.83 28.58 19.39
CA GLU A 161 7.64 28.76 20.25
C GLU A 161 6.86 27.44 20.46
N VAL A 162 7.37 26.33 19.94
CA VAL A 162 6.77 25.00 20.05
C VAL A 162 7.08 24.48 21.45
N PRO A 163 6.05 24.33 22.32
CA PRO A 163 6.28 23.89 23.69
C PRO A 163 6.97 22.52 23.69
N ALA A 164 8.03 22.39 24.48
CA ALA A 164 8.60 21.10 24.80
C ALA A 164 7.52 20.30 25.55
N TYR A 165 6.83 19.40 24.83
CA TYR A 165 5.88 18.45 25.40
C TYR A 165 6.60 17.35 26.16
#